data_AF-A0A3B1JG71-F1
#
_entry.id   AF-A0A3B1JG71-F1
#
_cell.length_a   1.000
_cell.length_b   1.000
_cell.length_c   1.000
_cell.angle_alpha   90.00
_cell.angle_beta   90.00
_cell.angle_gamma   90.00
#
_symmetry.space_group_name_H-M   'P 1'
#
loop_
_entity.id
_entity.type
_entity.pdbx_description
1 polymer ?
#
loop_
_entity_poly.entity_id
_entity_poly.type
_entity_poly.pdbx_seq_one_letter_code
_entity_poly.pdbx_strand_id
1 'polypeptide(L)'
;DGSTVWAFGDGDYGKLGLGNSTAKSSPQKVDVLCGLGIKKVACGTQFSVALTKDGNVYSFGQRLIGLPEGRARNHNRPQQIPAFTGVFILDVAVGGGAFPRSLVHGGRLRLGEQLRGTAVF
;
A
#
# COMPACT_ATOMS: atom_id res chain seq x y z
N ASP A 1 11.90 12.77 9.51
CA ASP A 1 11.70 11.83 10.64
C ASP A 1 10.97 10.54 10.22
N GLY A 2 10.30 10.51 9.06
CA GLY A 2 9.49 9.36 8.62
C GLY A 2 8.12 9.30 9.29
N SER A 3 7.67 10.42 9.89
CA SER A 3 6.39 10.51 10.58
C SER A 3 5.22 10.86 9.65
N THR A 4 5.51 11.48 8.50
CA THR A 4 4.49 11.98 7.59
C THR A 4 4.62 11.31 6.24
N VAL A 5 3.49 10.83 5.70
CA VAL A 5 3.41 10.15 4.42
C VAL A 5 2.58 10.98 3.45
N TRP A 6 3.05 11.08 2.22
CA TRP A 6 2.42 11.87 1.17
C TRP A 6 2.06 11.00 -0.03
N ALA A 7 1.00 11.38 -0.74
CA ALA A 7 0.60 10.76 -2.00
C ALA A 7 0.18 11.82 -3.02
N PHE A 8 0.55 11.62 -4.29
CA PHE A 8 0.07 12.41 -5.41
C PHE A 8 0.10 11.62 -6.72
N GLY A 9 -0.48 12.20 -7.77
CA GLY A 9 -0.59 11.63 -9.10
C GLY A 9 -2.00 11.13 -9.38
N ASP A 10 -2.08 10.01 -10.08
CA ASP A 10 -3.34 9.40 -10.47
C ASP A 10 -4.13 8.87 -9.25
N GLY A 11 -5.41 9.25 -9.16
CA GLY A 11 -6.34 8.91 -8.08
C GLY A 11 -7.13 7.63 -8.32
N ASP A 12 -7.08 7.06 -9.53
CA ASP A 12 -7.95 5.95 -9.90
C ASP A 12 -7.83 4.77 -8.93
N TYR A 13 -8.99 4.19 -8.62
CA TYR A 13 -9.16 3.12 -7.65
C TYR A 13 -8.79 3.46 -6.20
N GLY A 14 -8.52 4.73 -5.89
CA GLY A 14 -8.18 5.17 -4.53
C GLY A 14 -6.75 4.82 -4.09
N LYS A 15 -5.84 4.58 -5.05
CA LYS A 15 -4.43 4.22 -4.79
C LYS A 15 -3.59 5.33 -4.13
N LEU A 16 -4.17 6.51 -3.94
CA LEU A 16 -3.59 7.59 -3.13
C LEU A 16 -3.89 7.46 -1.63
N GLY A 17 -4.90 6.67 -1.22
CA GLY A 17 -5.21 6.46 0.19
C GLY A 17 -5.93 7.64 0.87
N LEU A 18 -6.46 8.60 0.11
CA LEU A 18 -7.07 9.84 0.61
C LEU A 18 -8.57 9.72 0.91
N GLY A 19 -9.15 8.52 0.81
CA GLY A 19 -10.59 8.29 0.99
C GLY A 19 -11.45 8.68 -0.21
N ASN A 20 -10.84 8.93 -1.37
CA ASN A 20 -11.51 9.21 -2.64
C ASN A 20 -10.64 8.69 -3.81
N SER A 21 -11.16 8.81 -5.04
CA SER A 21 -10.46 8.39 -6.26
C SER A 21 -10.06 9.57 -7.15
N THR A 22 -9.88 10.76 -6.56
CA THR A 22 -9.58 11.98 -7.32
C THR A 22 -8.08 12.15 -7.47
N ALA A 23 -7.60 12.39 -8.70
CA ALA A 23 -6.20 12.70 -8.95
C ALA A 23 -5.75 13.96 -8.20
N LYS A 24 -4.47 14.00 -7.82
CA LYS A 24 -3.87 15.11 -7.08
C LYS A 24 -2.57 15.53 -7.76
N SER A 25 -2.53 16.78 -8.22
CA SER A 25 -1.35 17.36 -8.87
C SER A 25 -0.28 17.83 -7.87
N SER A 26 -0.60 17.86 -6.58
CA SER A 26 0.32 18.24 -5.50
C SER A 26 0.29 17.20 -4.36
N PRO A 27 1.41 17.04 -3.63
CA PRO A 27 1.48 16.13 -2.47
C PRO A 27 0.34 16.36 -1.49
N GLN A 28 -0.41 15.31 -1.20
CA GLN A 28 -1.46 15.30 -0.18
C GLN A 28 -1.05 14.38 0.96
N LYS A 29 -1.30 14.81 2.19
CA LYS A 29 -0.99 14.01 3.37
C LYS A 29 -1.92 12.81 3.46
N VAL A 30 -1.34 11.64 3.70
CA VAL A 30 -2.10 10.41 3.98
C VAL A 30 -2.17 10.22 5.50
N ASP A 31 -3.12 10.88 6.13
CA ASP A 31 -3.19 10.96 7.60
C ASP A 31 -3.20 9.60 8.29
N VAL A 32 -3.83 8.58 7.67
CA VAL A 32 -3.92 7.22 8.22
C VAL A 32 -2.55 6.56 8.43
N LEU A 33 -1.54 6.92 7.64
CA LEU A 33 -0.20 6.33 7.73
C LEU A 33 0.76 7.17 8.58
N CYS A 34 0.36 8.40 8.92
CA CYS A 34 1.21 9.30 9.69
C CYS A 34 1.36 8.80 11.14
N GLY A 35 2.56 8.89 11.69
CA GLY A 35 2.87 8.41 13.04
C GLY A 35 3.05 6.89 13.17
N LEU A 36 2.72 6.10 12.13
CA LEU A 36 2.89 4.64 12.16
C LEU A 36 4.33 4.16 11.93
N GLY A 37 5.28 5.09 11.78
CA GLY A 37 6.69 4.76 11.53
C GLY A 37 6.86 3.96 10.24
N ILE A 38 6.46 4.54 9.10
CA ILE A 38 6.59 3.88 7.81
C ILE A 38 8.08 3.66 7.48
N LYS A 39 8.43 2.41 7.24
CA LYS A 39 9.76 1.95 6.83
C LYS A 39 9.93 2.00 5.32
N LYS A 40 8.90 1.57 4.58
CA LYS A 40 8.95 1.47 3.13
C LYS A 40 7.56 1.60 2.53
N VAL A 41 7.50 2.15 1.32
CA VAL A 41 6.31 2.18 0.48
C VAL A 41 6.63 1.58 -0.88
N ALA A 42 5.65 0.92 -1.49
CA ALA A 42 5.76 0.33 -2.82
C ALA A 42 4.44 0.50 -3.56
N CYS A 43 4.51 0.89 -4.83
CA CYS A 43 3.34 1.21 -5.65
C CYS A 43 3.23 0.20 -6.79
N GLY A 44 2.04 -0.38 -6.95
CA GLY A 44 1.63 -1.19 -8.09
C GLY A 44 0.73 -0.41 -9.05
N THR A 45 0.29 -1.05 -10.13
CA THR A 45 -0.52 -0.39 -11.18
C THR A 45 -1.80 0.28 -10.66
N GLN A 46 -2.49 -0.37 -9.71
CA GLN A 46 -3.80 0.10 -9.20
C GLN A 46 -3.86 0.07 -7.67
N PHE A 47 -2.72 -0.15 -7.00
CA PHE A 47 -2.67 -0.29 -5.56
C PHE A 47 -1.34 0.21 -5.00
N SER A 48 -1.33 0.51 -3.72
CA SER A 48 -0.17 0.97 -2.98
C SER A 48 -0.06 0.16 -1.69
N VAL A 49 1.17 -0.03 -1.23
CA VAL A 49 1.49 -0.77 -0.01
C VAL A 49 2.47 0.00 0.84
N ALA A 50 2.21 0.04 2.14
CA ALA A 50 3.10 0.63 3.14
C ALA A 50 3.50 -0.43 4.18
N LEU A 51 4.78 -0.47 4.50
CA LEU A 51 5.38 -1.33 5.53
C LEU A 51 5.83 -0.45 6.68
N THR A 52 5.36 -0.75 7.90
CA THR A 52 5.83 -0.08 9.13
C THR A 52 7.16 -0.67 9.62
N LYS A 53 7.85 0.05 10.50
CA LYS A 53 9.06 -0.45 11.20
C LYS A 53 8.76 -1.69 12.07
N ASP A 54 7.53 -1.82 12.56
CA ASP A 54 7.05 -2.96 13.36
C ASP A 54 6.62 -4.16 12.51
N GLY A 55 6.80 -4.12 11.19
CA GLY A 55 6.49 -5.23 10.29
C GLY A 55 5.03 -5.32 9.86
N ASN A 56 4.20 -4.31 10.18
CA ASN A 56 2.80 -4.27 9.74
C ASN A 56 2.70 -3.79 8.29
N VAL A 57 1.81 -4.42 7.53
CA VAL A 57 1.59 -4.10 6.11
C VAL A 57 0.20 -3.50 5.91
N TYR A 58 0.15 -2.36 5.25
CA TYR A 58 -1.06 -1.66 4.85
C TYR A 58 -1.21 -1.68 3.33
N SER A 59 -2.43 -1.83 2.83
CA SER A 59 -2.74 -1.73 1.40
C SER A 59 -3.92 -0.80 1.14
N PHE A 60 -3.92 -0.17 -0.02
CA PHE A 60 -4.99 0.67 -0.55
C PHE A 60 -4.95 0.67 -2.08
N GLY A 61 -6.08 0.99 -2.72
CA GLY A 61 -6.30 0.78 -4.14
C GLY A 61 -7.09 -0.48 -4.48
N GLN A 62 -7.18 -0.84 -5.76
CA GLN A 62 -8.06 -1.88 -6.28
C GLN A 62 -7.69 -3.31 -5.83
N ARG A 63 -6.40 -3.59 -5.60
CA ARG A 63 -5.92 -4.91 -5.18
C ARG A 63 -5.69 -4.98 -3.68
N LEU A 64 -6.76 -5.24 -2.97
CA LEU A 64 -6.76 -5.53 -1.54
C LEU A 64 -6.37 -7.00 -1.31
N ILE A 65 -5.08 -7.28 -1.32
CA ILE A 65 -4.54 -8.64 -1.11
C ILE A 65 -4.88 -9.08 0.33
N GLY A 66 -5.60 -10.20 0.49
CA GLY A 66 -5.84 -10.83 1.79
C GLY A 66 -6.91 -10.18 2.67
N LEU A 67 -7.81 -9.37 2.12
CA LEU A 67 -8.97 -8.82 2.84
C LEU A 67 -10.24 -9.64 2.53
N PRO A 68 -11.08 -9.97 3.53
CA PRO A 68 -12.39 -10.57 3.28
C PRO A 68 -13.24 -9.60 2.44
N GLU A 69 -14.07 -10.13 1.53
CA GLU A 69 -14.86 -9.36 0.54
C GLU A 69 -15.65 -8.18 1.16
N GLY A 70 -16.01 -8.26 2.44
CA GLY A 70 -16.69 -7.18 3.19
C GLY A 70 -15.87 -5.91 3.47
N ARG A 71 -14.53 -5.95 3.43
CA ARG A 71 -13.66 -4.75 3.64
C ARG A 71 -13.34 -3.97 2.36
N ALA A 72 -13.84 -4.46 1.21
CA ALA A 72 -13.68 -3.80 -0.09
C ALA A 72 -14.30 -2.40 -0.17
N ARG A 73 -15.20 -2.02 0.76
CA ARG A 73 -15.90 -0.72 0.73
C ARG A 73 -15.01 0.49 1.00
N ASN A 74 -13.83 0.31 1.60
CA ASN A 74 -12.90 1.40 1.94
C ASN A 74 -11.52 1.22 1.30
N HIS A 75 -11.48 0.66 0.09
CA HIS A 75 -10.22 0.42 -0.64
C HIS A 75 -9.43 1.72 -0.89
N ASN A 76 -10.08 2.87 -0.80
CA ASN A 76 -9.50 4.20 -0.99
C ASN A 76 -8.82 4.78 0.27
N ARG A 77 -8.79 4.04 1.39
CA ARG A 77 -8.01 4.37 2.59
C ARG A 77 -7.03 3.24 2.90
N PRO A 78 -5.83 3.53 3.44
CA PRO A 78 -4.91 2.50 3.89
C PRO A 78 -5.55 1.58 4.92
N GLN A 79 -5.48 0.27 4.67
CA GLN A 79 -5.98 -0.76 5.58
C GLN A 79 -4.88 -1.76 5.88
N GLN A 80 -4.71 -2.10 7.16
CA GLN A 80 -3.81 -3.16 7.57
C GLN A 80 -4.30 -4.51 7.01
N ILE A 81 -3.39 -5.30 6.47
CA ILE A 81 -3.67 -6.63 5.91
C ILE A 81 -3.72 -7.65 7.05
N PRO A 82 -4.90 -8.19 7.42
CA PRO A 82 -5.04 -9.04 8.60
C PRO A 82 -4.33 -10.39 8.45
N ALA A 83 -4.14 -10.86 7.21
CA ALA A 83 -3.44 -12.11 6.91
C ALA A 83 -1.96 -12.09 7.35
N PHE A 84 -1.38 -10.91 7.62
CA PHE A 84 -0.01 -10.77 8.13
C PHE A 84 0.03 -10.37 9.62
N THR A 85 -1.11 -10.31 10.31
CA THR A 85 -1.14 -10.06 11.74
C THR A 85 -0.35 -11.15 12.48
N GLY A 86 0.59 -10.74 13.34
CA GLY A 86 1.47 -11.65 14.06
C GLY A 86 2.68 -12.16 13.27
N VAL A 87 2.83 -11.74 12.00
CA VAL A 87 4.01 -12.02 11.17
C VAL A 87 4.84 -10.75 11.00
N PHE A 88 6.14 -10.81 11.32
CA PHE A 88 7.03 -9.69 11.13
C PHE A 88 7.53 -9.63 9.68
N ILE A 89 6.99 -8.69 8.89
CA ILE A 89 7.40 -8.50 7.50
C ILE A 89 8.67 -7.64 7.43
N LEU A 90 9.71 -8.18 6.81
CA LEU A 90 11.02 -7.53 6.70
C LEU A 90 11.08 -6.53 5.56
N ASP A 91 10.49 -6.88 4.41
CA ASP A 91 10.51 -6.07 3.20
C ASP A 91 9.27 -6.30 2.35
N VAL A 92 8.85 -5.26 1.64
CA VAL A 92 7.79 -5.30 0.62
C VAL A 92 8.39 -4.94 -0.74
N ALA A 93 8.04 -5.70 -1.77
CA ALA A 93 8.44 -5.43 -3.14
C ALA A 93 7.23 -5.56 -4.06
N VAL A 94 7.16 -4.72 -5.07
CA VAL A 94 6.15 -4.74 -6.13
C VAL A 94 6.95 -4.87 -7.44
N GLY A 95 6.62 -5.83 -8.31
CA GLY A 95 7.47 -6.22 -9.44
C GLY A 95 6.71 -6.46 -10.75
N GLY A 96 7.29 -6.08 -11.88
CA GLY A 96 6.73 -6.14 -13.25
C GLY A 96 6.61 -7.53 -13.89
N GLY A 97 6.34 -8.59 -13.13
CA GLY A 97 6.30 -9.97 -13.66
C GLY A 97 5.10 -10.76 -13.15
N ALA A 98 4.67 -11.74 -13.95
CA ALA A 98 3.54 -12.63 -13.66
C ALA A 98 3.81 -13.56 -12.46
N PHE A 99 3.78 -13.00 -11.24
CA PHE A 99 3.58 -13.78 -10.03
C PHE A 99 2.07 -13.78 -9.74
N PRO A 100 1.35 -14.89 -10.00
CA PRO A 100 -0.09 -14.95 -9.78
C PRO A 100 -0.48 -14.94 -8.30
N ARG A 101 0.48 -14.95 -7.36
CA ARG A 101 0.25 -15.01 -5.92
C ARG A 101 1.28 -14.18 -5.16
N SER A 102 0.81 -13.44 -4.15
CA SER A 102 1.68 -12.85 -3.13
C SER A 102 2.48 -13.98 -2.47
N LEU A 103 3.81 -13.91 -2.52
CA LEU A 103 4.69 -14.88 -1.86
C LEU A 103 5.36 -14.20 -0.67
N VAL A 104 5.27 -14.82 0.50
CA VAL A 104 6.12 -14.50 1.65
C VAL A 104 7.20 -15.56 1.70
N HIS A 105 8.46 -15.18 1.47
CA HIS A 105 9.62 -16.07 1.60
C HIS A 105 10.74 -15.34 2.34
N GLY A 106 11.26 -15.94 3.41
CA GLY A 106 12.28 -15.29 4.26
C GLY A 106 11.85 -13.93 4.82
N GLY A 107 10.56 -13.77 5.16
CA GLY A 107 9.99 -12.50 5.67
C GLY A 107 9.81 -11.40 4.61
N ARG A 108 10.05 -11.68 3.33
CA ARG A 108 9.89 -10.71 2.24
C ARG A 108 8.57 -10.95 1.50
N LEU A 109 7.73 -9.93 1.43
CA LEU A 109 6.47 -9.93 0.69
C LEU A 109 6.72 -9.40 -0.74
N ARG A 110 6.41 -10.21 -1.77
CA ARG A 110 6.48 -9.80 -3.18
C ARG A 110 5.09 -9.69 -3.80
N LEU A 111 4.83 -8.58 -4.48
CA LEU A 111 3.56 -8.16 -5.08
C LEU A 111 3.73 -7.90 -6.59
N GLY A 112 2.63 -7.89 -7.36
CA GLY A 112 2.60 -7.81 -8.83
C GLY A 112 3.05 -6.46 -9.45
N GLU A 113 2.64 -6.15 -10.69
CA GLU A 113 3.24 -5.08 -11.52
C GLU A 113 3.30 -3.67 -10.91
N GLN A 114 4.38 -2.94 -11.26
CA GLN A 114 4.69 -1.55 -10.88
C GLN A 114 4.59 -0.62 -12.10
N LEU A 115 3.86 0.50 -12.00
CA LEU A 115 3.83 1.56 -13.03
C LEU A 115 4.04 2.97 -12.42
N ARG A 116 4.50 3.89 -13.29
CA ARG A 116 5.14 5.18 -12.99
C ARG A 116 4.20 6.33 -12.56
N GLY A 117 2.92 6.07 -12.30
CA GLY A 117 1.89 7.14 -12.18
C GLY A 117 1.56 7.62 -10.77
N THR A 118 1.91 6.86 -9.72
CA THR A 118 1.60 7.20 -8.33
C THR A 118 2.87 7.24 -7.51
N ALA A 119 3.10 8.37 -6.85
CA ALA A 119 4.18 8.53 -5.89
C ALA A 119 3.58 8.50 -4.48
N VAL A 120 4.02 7.53 -3.67
CA VAL A 120 3.84 7.53 -2.22
C VAL A 120 5.24 7.56 -1.61
N PHE A 121 5.51 8.46 -0.67
CA PHE A 121 6.81 8.61 0.01
C PHE A 121 6.65 9.24 1.39
#